data_AF-L9KJU5-F1
#
_entry.id   AF-L9KJU5-F1
#
_cell.length_a   1.000
_cell.length_b   1.000
_cell.length_c   1.000
_cell.angle_alpha   90.00
_cell.angle_beta   90.00
_cell.angle_gamma   90.00
#
_symmetry.space_group_name_H-M   'P 1'
#
loop_
_entity.id
_entity.type
_entity.pdbx_description
1 polymer ?
#
loop_
_entity_poly.entity_id
_entity_poly.type
_entity_poly.pdbx_seq_one_letter_code
_entity_poly.pdbx_strand_id
1 'polypeptide(L)'
;MMSGEQEQGPYYVGVDVGTGSVRAALVDQRGVLLAFADQPIRKWEPQFNHHEQSSEDIWAACCVVTKKVIQGINLKQIRGLGFDATCSLVVLDKQFRPLPVNHEGDSHRNIIMWLDHRAVSQVQRINETKHSVLQYVGGLMSVEMQAPKLLWLKENLRETCWDKAGHFFDLPDFLSWKATGVTARSLCSLVCKWTYSAEKGWDDSFWKMIGLNDFVADNYSKIGNQVLPPGSSLGNGLTPEAAKDLGLPAGIAVAASLIDAHAGGLGVIGADVRGHNLVCEGQPVTSRLAVICGTSSCHMGMDDSLDFSQMSKIEEGMGEEQRDEQRLEWDAVQGRIAITEEEAMCRVNCVATIATN
;
A
#
# COMPACT_ATOMS: atom_id res chain seq x y z
N MET A 1 -27.65 3.68 39.26
CA MET A 1 -26.47 4.42 38.77
C MET A 1 -25.33 3.42 38.66
N MET A 2 -25.09 2.90 37.45
CA MET A 2 -23.89 2.11 37.19
C MET A 2 -22.88 3.03 36.54
N SER A 3 -22.07 3.69 37.36
CA SER A 3 -20.81 4.28 36.92
C SER A 3 -19.84 3.12 36.64
N GLY A 4 -19.97 2.52 35.46
CA GLY A 4 -18.92 1.66 34.93
C GLY A 4 -17.75 2.54 34.58
N GLU A 5 -16.64 2.41 35.32
CA GLU A 5 -15.35 2.95 34.92
C GLU A 5 -15.06 2.41 33.51
N GLN A 6 -15.19 3.24 32.48
CA GLN A 6 -14.71 2.90 31.15
C GLN A 6 -13.22 2.62 31.27
N GLU A 7 -12.81 1.38 30.96
CA GLU A 7 -11.40 1.01 30.86
C GLU A 7 -10.67 2.05 30.01
N GLN A 8 -9.81 2.81 30.66
CA GLN A 8 -9.31 4.08 30.17
C GLN A 8 -7.92 3.87 29.54
N GLY A 9 -7.93 3.36 28.30
CA GLY A 9 -6.77 3.23 27.42
C GLY A 9 -5.83 2.05 27.72
N PRO A 10 -4.92 1.71 26.80
CA PRO A 10 -4.46 2.49 25.64
C PRO A 10 -5.36 2.41 24.38
N TYR A 11 -5.34 3.50 23.59
CA TYR A 11 -6.05 3.64 22.30
C TYR A 11 -5.08 3.83 21.13
N TYR A 12 -5.53 3.48 19.93
CA TYR A 12 -4.78 3.56 18.69
C TYR A 12 -5.63 4.18 17.58
N VAL A 13 -5.00 4.92 16.68
CA VAL A 13 -5.67 5.53 15.51
C VAL A 13 -5.17 4.84 14.24
N GLY A 14 -6.10 4.34 13.43
CA GLY A 14 -5.84 3.93 12.05
C GLY A 14 -6.40 4.95 11.08
N VAL A 15 -5.65 5.28 10.03
CA VAL A 15 -6.09 6.16 8.93
C VAL A 15 -5.94 5.41 7.61
N ASP A 16 -7.05 5.30 6.88
CA ASP A 16 -7.18 4.59 5.61
C ASP A 16 -7.53 5.61 4.52
N VAL A 17 -6.66 5.74 3.52
CA VAL A 17 -6.88 6.59 2.33
C VAL A 17 -7.25 5.72 1.14
N GLY A 18 -8.57 5.53 0.97
CA GLY A 18 -9.13 4.82 -0.18
C GLY A 18 -9.28 5.70 -1.42
N THR A 19 -9.90 5.15 -2.47
CA THR A 19 -10.09 5.85 -3.76
C THR A 19 -10.91 7.14 -3.66
N GLY A 20 -11.95 7.17 -2.83
CA GLY A 20 -12.93 8.27 -2.78
C GLY A 20 -12.98 9.04 -1.46
N SER A 21 -12.40 8.52 -0.39
CA SER A 21 -12.42 9.16 0.93
C SER A 21 -11.21 8.76 1.76
N VAL A 22 -10.86 9.65 2.70
CA VAL A 22 -10.03 9.32 3.86
C VAL A 22 -10.94 8.91 5.01
N ARG A 23 -10.56 7.85 5.71
CA ARG A 23 -11.27 7.31 6.88
C ARG A 23 -10.30 7.27 8.06
N ALA A 24 -10.81 7.49 9.26
CA ALA A 24 -10.07 7.23 10.49
C ALA A 24 -10.92 6.42 11.46
N ALA A 25 -10.25 5.55 12.22
CA ALA A 25 -10.83 4.75 13.28
C ALA A 25 -10.02 4.93 14.56
N LEU A 26 -10.71 5.13 15.68
CA LEU A 26 -10.13 5.01 17.01
C LEU A 26 -10.49 3.63 17.57
N VAL A 27 -9.48 2.85 17.95
CA VAL A 27 -9.66 1.51 18.53
C VAL A 27 -9.01 1.40 19.89
N ASP A 28 -9.54 0.52 20.74
CA ASP A 28 -8.87 0.13 21.98
C ASP A 28 -7.84 -0.99 21.76
N GLN A 29 -7.14 -1.36 22.83
CA GLN A 29 -6.15 -2.43 22.84
C GLN A 29 -6.69 -3.83 22.49
N ARG A 30 -8.02 -4.01 22.50
CA ARG A 30 -8.70 -5.25 22.13
C ARG A 30 -9.18 -5.23 20.68
N GLY A 31 -8.92 -4.13 19.96
CA GLY A 31 -9.39 -3.92 18.60
C GLY A 31 -10.85 -3.47 18.50
N VAL A 32 -11.48 -3.06 19.60
CA VAL A 32 -12.87 -2.56 19.59
C VAL A 32 -12.89 -1.16 18.99
N LEU A 33 -13.71 -0.96 17.97
CA LEU A 33 -13.95 0.34 17.35
C LEU A 33 -14.74 1.25 18.30
N LEU A 34 -14.15 2.38 18.68
CA LEU A 34 -14.76 3.37 19.58
C LEU A 34 -15.33 4.57 18.83
N ALA A 35 -14.66 4.99 17.77
CA ALA A 35 -15.09 6.10 16.93
C ALA A 35 -14.62 5.90 15.49
N PHE A 36 -15.39 6.42 14.55
CA PHE A 36 -15.12 6.38 13.12
C PHE A 36 -15.50 7.72 12.50
N ALA A 37 -14.72 8.16 11.52
CA ALA A 37 -15.05 9.32 10.71
C ALA A 37 -14.48 9.16 9.30
N ASP A 38 -15.17 9.73 8.32
CA ASP A 38 -14.69 9.83 6.95
C ASP A 38 -14.76 11.27 6.42
N GLN A 39 -14.03 11.50 5.34
CA GLN A 39 -13.99 12.74 4.59
C GLN A 39 -13.77 12.44 3.11
N PRO A 40 -14.69 12.83 2.21
CA PRO A 40 -14.48 12.67 0.77
C PRO A 40 -13.25 13.43 0.28
N ILE A 41 -12.55 12.85 -0.69
CA ILE A 41 -11.42 13.48 -1.38
C ILE A 41 -11.70 13.64 -2.86
N ARG A 42 -11.14 14.70 -3.45
CA ARG A 42 -11.35 15.02 -4.85
C ARG A 42 -10.49 14.11 -5.74
N LYS A 43 -11.10 13.65 -6.83
CA LYS A 43 -10.41 12.98 -7.94
C LYS A 43 -10.57 13.81 -9.22
N TRP A 44 -9.56 13.81 -10.06
CA TRP A 44 -9.61 14.40 -11.40
C TRP A 44 -9.41 13.31 -12.44
N GLU A 45 -10.14 13.42 -13.54
CA GLU A 45 -9.96 12.62 -14.76
C GLU A 45 -9.83 13.57 -15.95
N PRO A 46 -8.66 14.21 -16.15
CA PRO A 46 -8.46 15.17 -17.24
C PRO A 46 -8.61 14.54 -18.64
N GLN A 47 -8.31 13.24 -18.74
CA GLN A 47 -8.38 12.43 -19.96
C GLN A 47 -8.82 11.03 -19.56
N PHE A 48 -9.41 10.30 -20.50
CA PHE A 48 -9.83 8.92 -20.28
C PHE A 48 -8.67 8.08 -19.70
N ASN A 49 -8.92 7.38 -18.59
CA ASN A 49 -7.95 6.57 -17.83
C ASN A 49 -6.76 7.32 -17.22
N HIS A 50 -6.76 8.66 -17.23
CA HIS A 50 -5.78 9.45 -16.50
C HIS A 50 -6.44 9.94 -15.21
N HIS A 51 -6.05 9.42 -14.06
CA HIS A 51 -6.66 9.69 -12.77
C HIS A 51 -5.67 10.29 -11.79
N GLU A 52 -6.04 11.43 -11.21
CA GLU A 52 -5.15 12.22 -10.38
C GLU A 52 -5.81 12.67 -9.07
N GLN A 53 -4.96 12.91 -8.06
CA GLN A 53 -5.32 13.43 -6.75
C GLN A 53 -4.31 14.48 -6.26
N SER A 54 -4.61 15.11 -5.13
CA SER A 54 -3.74 16.04 -4.43
C SER A 54 -3.27 15.44 -3.11
N SER A 55 -1.95 15.40 -2.90
CA SER A 55 -1.38 14.95 -1.62
C SER A 55 -1.70 15.92 -0.47
N GLU A 56 -1.87 17.20 -0.77
CA GLU A 56 -2.22 18.23 0.22
C GLU A 56 -3.69 18.09 0.65
N ASP A 57 -4.62 17.87 -0.30
CA ASP A 57 -6.03 17.63 0.01
C ASP A 57 -6.22 16.36 0.84
N ILE A 58 -5.48 15.29 0.50
CA ILE A 58 -5.50 14.03 1.26
C ILE A 58 -5.01 14.25 2.69
N TRP A 59 -3.85 14.91 2.88
CA TRP A 59 -3.34 15.17 4.24
C TRP A 59 -4.31 16.03 5.05
N ALA A 60 -4.91 17.05 4.43
CA ALA A 60 -5.93 17.88 5.06
C ALA A 60 -7.15 17.04 5.48
N ALA A 61 -7.59 16.09 4.64
CA ALA A 61 -8.66 15.17 4.98
C ALA A 61 -8.29 14.23 6.14
N CYS A 62 -7.05 13.70 6.19
CA CYS A 62 -6.54 12.95 7.34
C CYS A 62 -6.65 13.77 8.63
N CYS A 63 -6.20 15.03 8.60
CA CYS A 63 -6.30 15.95 9.74
C CYS A 63 -7.74 16.13 10.23
N VAL A 64 -8.69 16.26 9.31
CA VAL A 64 -10.11 16.40 9.65
C VAL A 64 -10.65 15.13 10.32
N VAL A 65 -10.42 13.94 9.75
CA VAL A 65 -10.99 12.70 10.29
C VAL A 65 -10.33 12.29 11.60
N THR A 66 -9.01 12.47 11.74
CA THR A 66 -8.30 12.17 12.99
C THR A 66 -8.81 13.05 14.12
N LYS A 67 -8.98 14.36 13.89
CA LYS A 67 -9.56 15.28 14.90
C LYS A 67 -10.99 14.93 15.28
N LYS A 68 -11.79 14.36 14.36
CA LYS A 68 -13.17 13.91 14.65
C LYS A 68 -13.17 12.68 15.56
N VAL A 69 -12.35 11.66 15.29
CA VAL A 69 -12.40 10.40 16.04
C VAL A 69 -11.82 10.49 17.45
N ILE A 70 -10.99 11.50 17.74
CA ILE A 70 -10.39 11.71 19.07
C ILE A 70 -11.17 12.70 19.95
N GLN A 71 -12.32 13.20 19.50
CA GLN A 71 -13.12 14.14 20.30
C GLN A 71 -13.58 13.49 21.61
N GLY A 72 -13.37 14.20 22.72
CA GLY A 72 -13.74 13.71 24.06
C GLY A 72 -12.77 12.65 24.64
N ILE A 73 -11.71 12.28 23.92
CA ILE A 73 -10.71 11.32 24.39
C ILE A 73 -9.58 12.05 25.12
N ASN A 74 -9.12 11.48 26.23
CA ASN A 74 -7.88 11.92 26.86
C ASN A 74 -6.70 11.56 25.95
N LEU A 75 -6.13 12.55 25.26
CA LEU A 75 -5.07 12.35 24.28
C LEU A 75 -3.83 11.61 24.85
N LYS A 76 -3.60 11.66 26.17
CA LYS A 76 -2.52 10.91 26.83
C LYS A 76 -2.69 9.38 26.75
N GLN A 77 -3.87 8.89 26.38
CA GLN A 77 -4.17 7.47 26.20
C GLN A 77 -3.91 6.97 24.78
N ILE A 78 -3.73 7.87 23.80
CA ILE A 78 -3.39 7.50 22.43
C ILE A 78 -1.91 7.11 22.40
N ARG A 79 -1.62 5.89 21.94
CA ARG A 79 -0.27 5.32 21.94
C ARG A 79 0.34 5.15 20.56
N GLY A 80 -0.48 5.01 19.53
CA GLY A 80 0.01 4.75 18.19
C GLY A 80 -0.90 5.25 17.09
N LEU A 81 -0.29 5.48 15.94
CA LEU A 81 -0.91 5.88 14.69
C LEU A 81 -0.43 4.96 13.55
N GLY A 82 -1.36 4.43 12.77
CA GLY A 82 -1.08 3.66 11.56
C GLY A 82 -1.72 4.32 10.34
N PHE A 83 -1.05 4.19 9.19
CA PHE A 83 -1.55 4.66 7.91
C PHE A 83 -1.58 3.51 6.90
N ASP A 84 -2.71 3.38 6.22
CA ASP A 84 -2.82 2.64 4.99
C ASP A 84 -3.45 3.52 3.88
N ALA A 85 -3.19 3.15 2.64
CA ALA A 85 -3.73 3.87 1.48
C ALA A 85 -3.70 3.01 0.23
N THR A 86 -4.44 3.45 -0.79
CA THR A 86 -4.26 2.94 -2.16
C THR A 86 -2.79 3.05 -2.59
N CYS A 87 -2.33 2.14 -3.45
CA CYS A 87 -0.98 2.18 -4.03
C CYS A 87 -0.81 3.25 -5.13
N SER A 88 -1.23 4.48 -4.83
CA SER A 88 -1.09 5.63 -5.74
C SER A 88 0.33 6.23 -5.65
N LEU A 89 0.81 6.87 -6.73
CA LEU A 89 2.15 7.45 -6.81
C LEU A 89 2.13 8.94 -6.48
N VAL A 90 2.83 9.36 -5.43
CA VAL A 90 3.00 10.77 -5.05
C VAL A 90 4.35 11.28 -5.52
N VAL A 91 4.37 12.47 -6.15
CA VAL A 91 5.59 13.10 -6.66
C VAL A 91 5.87 14.42 -5.95
N LEU A 92 7.07 14.53 -5.37
CA LEU A 92 7.55 15.72 -4.68
C LEU A 92 8.94 16.15 -5.19
N ASP A 93 9.23 17.45 -5.12
CA ASP A 93 10.57 17.98 -5.40
C ASP A 93 11.56 17.69 -4.26
N LYS A 94 12.81 18.14 -4.44
CA LYS A 94 13.90 18.00 -3.44
C LYS A 94 13.67 18.76 -2.13
N GLN A 95 12.66 19.64 -2.08
CA GLN A 95 12.23 20.38 -0.91
C GLN A 95 10.89 19.86 -0.37
N PHE A 96 10.47 18.66 -0.81
CA PHE A 96 9.20 18.02 -0.45
C PHE A 96 7.94 18.82 -0.81
N ARG A 97 8.00 19.64 -1.85
CA ARG A 97 6.82 20.34 -2.39
C ARG A 97 6.19 19.53 -3.51
N PRO A 98 4.85 19.55 -3.65
CA PRO A 98 4.14 18.89 -4.76
C PRO A 98 4.71 19.26 -6.13
N LEU A 99 4.91 18.26 -7.00
CA LEU A 99 5.26 18.45 -8.41
C LEU A 99 4.12 17.97 -9.31
N PRO A 100 3.83 18.68 -10.41
CA PRO A 100 2.75 18.29 -11.30
C PRO A 100 3.03 16.94 -11.95
N VAL A 101 2.02 16.09 -11.98
CA VAL A 101 2.01 14.84 -12.78
C VAL A 101 1.16 14.98 -14.04
N ASN A 102 0.93 16.22 -14.47
CA ASN A 102 0.04 16.59 -15.56
C ASN A 102 0.72 17.60 -16.51
N HIS A 103 0.18 17.73 -17.72
CA HIS A 103 0.75 18.60 -18.75
C HIS A 103 0.43 20.09 -18.53
N GLU A 104 -0.61 20.40 -17.76
CA GLU A 104 -0.98 21.77 -17.40
C GLU A 104 0.03 22.41 -16.42
N GLY A 105 0.87 21.61 -15.77
CA GLY A 105 1.84 22.08 -14.78
C GLY A 105 1.20 22.44 -13.44
N ASP A 106 -0.01 21.96 -13.17
CA ASP A 106 -0.70 22.19 -11.90
C ASP A 106 -0.10 21.30 -10.80
N SER A 107 0.72 21.90 -9.93
CA SER A 107 1.37 21.18 -8.83
C SER A 107 0.41 20.68 -7.76
N HIS A 108 -0.83 21.17 -7.70
CA HIS A 108 -1.84 20.64 -6.79
C HIS A 108 -2.24 19.20 -7.16
N ARG A 109 -2.13 18.85 -8.44
CA ARG A 109 -2.36 17.51 -8.97
C ARG A 109 -1.02 16.77 -9.11
N ASN A 110 -0.55 16.25 -7.99
CA ASN A 110 0.77 15.61 -7.84
C ASN A 110 0.73 14.11 -7.54
N ILE A 111 -0.46 13.50 -7.64
CA ILE A 111 -0.65 12.06 -7.45
C ILE A 111 -1.16 11.44 -8.75
N ILE A 112 -0.49 10.38 -9.22
CA ILE A 112 -1.04 9.46 -10.22
C ILE A 112 -1.76 8.34 -9.45
N MET A 113 -3.08 8.23 -9.60
CA MET A 113 -3.87 7.26 -8.85
C MET A 113 -3.52 5.81 -9.21
N TRP A 114 -3.83 4.87 -8.33
CA TRP A 114 -3.61 3.43 -8.56
C TRP A 114 -4.28 2.96 -9.86
N LEU A 115 -5.54 3.33 -10.11
CA LEU A 115 -6.35 2.98 -11.28
C LEU A 115 -6.03 3.78 -12.56
N ASP A 116 -4.98 4.60 -12.55
CA ASP A 116 -4.54 5.33 -13.75
C ASP A 116 -3.82 4.40 -14.72
N HIS A 117 -4.26 4.38 -15.98
CA HIS A 117 -3.70 3.53 -17.03
C HIS A 117 -2.91 4.30 -18.09
N ARG A 118 -2.41 5.52 -17.81
CA ARG A 118 -1.64 6.32 -18.79
C ARG A 118 -0.38 5.62 -19.33
N ALA A 119 0.13 4.63 -18.59
CA ALA A 119 1.40 3.97 -18.84
C ALA A 119 1.31 2.65 -19.64
N VAL A 120 0.23 2.42 -20.42
CA VAL A 120 0.05 1.16 -21.19
C VAL A 120 1.26 0.87 -22.10
N SER A 121 1.75 1.87 -22.84
CA SER A 121 2.88 1.66 -23.77
C SER A 121 4.20 1.32 -23.06
N GLN A 122 4.36 1.80 -21.83
CA GLN A 122 5.51 1.51 -20.97
C GLN A 122 5.41 0.08 -20.44
N VAL A 123 4.21 -0.35 -20.01
CA VAL A 123 4.00 -1.71 -19.51
C VAL A 123 4.29 -2.75 -20.59
N GLN A 124 3.88 -2.51 -21.84
CA GLN A 124 4.16 -3.42 -22.95
C GLN A 124 5.67 -3.60 -23.14
N ARG A 125 6.43 -2.50 -23.21
CA ARG A 125 7.89 -2.54 -23.37
C ARG A 125 8.59 -3.19 -22.17
N ILE A 126 8.11 -2.95 -20.95
CA ILE A 126 8.64 -3.60 -19.75
C ILE A 126 8.40 -5.11 -19.81
N ASN A 127 7.21 -5.57 -20.20
CA ASN A 127 6.90 -6.99 -20.29
C ASN A 127 7.69 -7.69 -21.41
N GLU A 128 7.99 -7.00 -22.52
CA GLU A 128 8.85 -7.51 -23.59
C GLU A 128 10.30 -7.80 -23.14
N THR A 129 10.77 -7.16 -22.05
CA THR A 129 12.10 -7.45 -21.48
C THR A 129 12.25 -8.87 -20.95
N LYS A 130 11.14 -9.50 -20.52
CA LYS A 130 11.13 -10.79 -19.82
C LYS A 130 12.09 -10.84 -18.63
N HIS A 131 12.30 -9.70 -17.98
CA HIS A 131 13.22 -9.59 -16.85
C HIS A 131 12.77 -10.51 -15.69
N SER A 132 13.71 -11.08 -14.95
CA SER A 132 13.44 -12.03 -13.87
C SER A 132 12.48 -11.48 -12.81
N VAL A 133 12.54 -10.19 -12.49
CA VAL A 133 11.61 -9.53 -11.53
C VAL A 133 10.13 -9.72 -11.88
N LEU A 134 9.79 -9.93 -13.16
CA LEU A 134 8.41 -10.13 -13.59
C LEU A 134 7.79 -11.41 -13.00
N GLN A 135 8.60 -12.39 -12.63
CA GLN A 135 8.11 -13.63 -12.00
C GLN A 135 7.37 -13.38 -10.68
N TYR A 136 7.70 -12.29 -9.98
CA TYR A 136 7.08 -11.93 -8.70
C TYR A 136 5.72 -11.24 -8.87
N VAL A 137 5.30 -10.96 -10.10
CA VAL A 137 4.02 -10.34 -10.44
C VAL A 137 3.21 -11.19 -11.43
N GLY A 138 3.45 -12.50 -11.46
CA GLY A 138 2.74 -13.42 -12.35
C GLY A 138 3.24 -13.41 -13.80
N GLY A 139 4.46 -12.93 -14.04
CA GLY A 139 5.11 -12.89 -15.36
C GLY A 139 4.74 -11.69 -16.22
N LEU A 140 3.69 -10.94 -15.87
CA LEU A 140 3.25 -9.74 -16.56
C LEU A 140 3.00 -8.60 -15.57
N MET A 141 3.72 -7.50 -15.75
CA MET A 141 3.52 -6.29 -14.96
C MET A 141 2.19 -5.62 -15.33
N SER A 142 1.43 -5.21 -14.32
CA SER A 142 0.22 -4.40 -14.48
C SER A 142 0.57 -2.93 -14.71
N VAL A 143 -0.25 -2.22 -15.49
CA VAL A 143 -0.14 -0.78 -15.72
C VAL A 143 -0.30 0.04 -14.43
N GLU A 144 -0.95 -0.54 -13.42
CA GLU A 144 -1.22 0.10 -12.13
C GLU A 144 0.00 0.11 -11.19
N MET A 145 1.07 -0.62 -11.53
CA MET A 145 2.34 -0.62 -10.79
C MET A 145 3.18 0.63 -11.04
N GLN A 146 4.20 0.85 -10.21
CA GLN A 146 4.90 2.14 -10.18
C GLN A 146 5.98 2.29 -11.27
N ALA A 147 6.72 1.23 -11.61
CA ALA A 147 7.77 1.30 -12.63
C ALA A 147 7.26 1.82 -14.01
N PRO A 148 6.11 1.35 -14.54
CA PRO A 148 5.52 1.92 -15.77
C PRO A 148 5.16 3.41 -15.62
N LYS A 149 4.56 3.81 -14.49
CA LYS A 149 4.18 5.22 -14.22
C LYS A 149 5.42 6.12 -14.16
N LEU A 150 6.50 5.66 -13.53
CA LEU A 150 7.79 6.37 -13.48
C LEU A 150 8.42 6.51 -14.86
N LEU A 151 8.41 5.46 -15.67
CA LEU A 151 8.89 5.52 -17.05
C LEU A 151 8.06 6.50 -17.88
N TRP A 152 6.74 6.51 -17.70
CA TRP A 152 5.86 7.46 -18.36
C TRP A 152 6.19 8.91 -17.97
N LEU A 153 6.40 9.18 -16.67
CA LEU A 153 6.80 10.51 -16.19
C LEU A 153 8.14 10.96 -16.80
N LYS A 154 9.12 10.06 -16.89
CA LYS A 154 10.42 10.37 -17.50
C LYS A 154 10.30 10.73 -18.98
N GLU A 155 9.43 10.05 -19.71
CA GLU A 155 9.27 10.23 -21.15
C GLU A 155 8.37 11.43 -21.51
N ASN A 156 7.33 11.69 -20.71
CA ASN A 156 6.27 12.65 -21.06
C ASN A 156 6.36 13.96 -20.26
N LEU A 157 6.91 13.94 -19.05
CA LEU A 157 6.99 15.09 -18.14
C LEU A 157 8.42 15.29 -17.60
N ARG A 158 9.41 15.19 -18.48
CA ARG A 158 10.82 15.20 -18.07
C ARG A 158 11.23 16.49 -17.36
N GLU A 159 11.07 17.62 -18.03
CA GLU A 159 11.56 18.92 -17.55
C GLU A 159 10.72 19.46 -16.37
N THR A 160 9.41 19.20 -16.41
CA THR A 160 8.45 19.73 -15.42
C THR A 160 8.36 18.88 -14.16
N CYS A 161 8.59 17.57 -14.27
CA CYS A 161 8.44 16.61 -13.18
C CYS A 161 9.74 15.82 -12.92
N TRP A 162 10.20 14.97 -13.86
CA TRP A 162 11.29 14.01 -13.64
C TRP A 162 12.60 14.63 -13.14
N ASP A 163 13.06 15.68 -13.82
CA ASP A 163 14.35 16.31 -13.52
C ASP A 163 14.32 17.09 -12.20
N LYS A 164 13.13 17.55 -11.79
CA LYS A 164 12.90 18.29 -10.53
C LYS A 164 12.58 17.38 -9.35
N ALA A 165 12.10 16.17 -9.60
CA ALA A 165 11.68 15.22 -8.58
C ALA A 165 12.83 14.89 -7.63
N GLY A 166 12.56 15.05 -6.33
CA GLY A 166 13.40 14.59 -5.23
C GLY A 166 12.88 13.29 -4.63
N HIS A 167 11.56 13.09 -4.64
CA HIS A 167 10.95 11.91 -4.05
C HIS A 167 9.76 11.40 -4.85
N PHE A 168 9.76 10.10 -5.07
CA PHE A 168 8.62 9.32 -5.50
C PHE A 168 8.22 8.43 -4.32
N PHE A 169 6.98 8.57 -3.90
CA PHE A 169 6.41 7.83 -2.77
C PHE A 169 5.22 7.01 -3.26
N ASP A 170 5.07 5.81 -2.73
CA ASP A 170 3.75 5.19 -2.64
C ASP A 170 2.93 6.00 -1.63
N LEU A 171 1.64 6.21 -1.88
CA LEU A 171 0.79 7.06 -1.03
C LEU A 171 0.82 6.69 0.47
N PRO A 172 0.84 5.39 0.87
CA PRO A 172 1.01 5.04 2.28
C PRO A 172 2.30 5.59 2.89
N ASP A 173 3.41 5.50 2.14
CA ASP A 173 4.73 5.97 2.59
C ASP A 173 4.81 7.51 2.59
N PHE A 174 4.07 8.19 1.71
CA PHE A 174 3.91 9.65 1.79
C PHE A 174 3.25 10.06 3.11
N LEU A 175 2.20 9.37 3.54
CA LEU A 175 1.48 9.69 4.78
C LEU A 175 2.35 9.47 6.02
N SER A 176 3.06 8.35 6.07
CA SER A 176 3.95 8.03 7.18
C SER A 176 5.16 8.96 7.22
N TRP A 177 5.72 9.35 6.06
CA TRP A 177 6.71 10.43 5.97
C TRP A 177 6.14 11.77 6.43
N LYS A 178 4.95 12.16 5.98
CA LYS A 178 4.33 13.45 6.34
C LYS A 178 4.10 13.57 7.85
N ALA A 179 3.83 12.44 8.51
CA ALA A 179 3.67 12.33 9.95
C ALA A 179 4.99 12.38 10.74
N THR A 180 6.10 11.88 10.17
CA THR A 180 7.33 11.56 10.95
C THR A 180 8.59 12.28 10.47
N GLY A 181 8.59 12.82 9.25
CA GLY A 181 9.76 13.32 8.54
C GLY A 181 10.71 12.21 8.06
N VAL A 182 10.42 10.94 8.32
CA VAL A 182 11.29 9.81 7.99
C VAL A 182 11.01 9.33 6.58
N THR A 183 12.05 9.22 5.74
CA THR A 183 11.91 8.81 4.33
C THR A 183 12.00 7.28 4.14
N ALA A 184 11.98 6.50 5.21
CA ALA A 184 11.92 5.05 5.11
C ALA A 184 10.64 4.62 4.38
N ARG A 185 10.73 3.52 3.64
CA ARG A 185 9.63 2.96 2.85
C ARG A 185 9.09 1.71 3.52
N SER A 186 7.80 1.44 3.33
CA SER A 186 7.22 0.17 3.73
C SER A 186 7.70 -0.95 2.81
N LEU A 187 8.13 -2.06 3.40
CA LEU A 187 8.40 -3.31 2.68
C LEU A 187 7.17 -3.74 1.86
N CYS A 188 5.95 -3.53 2.38
CA CYS A 188 4.70 -3.86 1.68
C CYS A 188 4.59 -3.11 0.36
N SER A 189 4.72 -1.77 0.37
CA SER A 189 4.65 -0.97 -0.86
C SER A 189 5.72 -1.40 -1.85
N LEU A 190 6.99 -1.46 -1.42
CA LEU A 190 8.10 -1.70 -2.33
C LEU A 190 8.07 -3.09 -2.97
N VAL A 191 7.79 -4.15 -2.20
CA VAL A 191 7.72 -5.52 -2.73
C VAL A 191 6.55 -5.66 -3.69
N CYS A 192 5.36 -5.20 -3.30
CA CYS A 192 4.15 -5.44 -4.07
C CYS A 192 4.02 -4.58 -5.32
N LYS A 193 4.62 -3.38 -5.36
CA LYS A 193 4.34 -2.38 -6.41
C LYS A 193 5.57 -1.77 -7.08
N TRP A 194 6.77 -1.99 -6.54
CA TRP A 194 8.01 -1.36 -7.03
C TRP A 194 9.08 -2.34 -7.50
N THR A 195 8.86 -3.66 -7.42
CA THR A 195 9.83 -4.73 -7.76
C THR A 195 11.00 -4.88 -6.79
N TYR A 196 10.85 -4.42 -5.55
CA TYR A 196 11.86 -4.64 -4.52
C TYR A 196 11.84 -6.10 -4.03
N SER A 197 13.01 -6.69 -3.80
CA SER A 197 13.13 -7.99 -3.15
C SER A 197 13.42 -7.80 -1.66
N ALA A 198 12.64 -8.43 -0.78
CA ALA A 198 12.90 -8.41 0.66
C ALA A 198 14.29 -8.99 1.00
N GLU A 199 14.78 -9.94 0.20
CA GLU A 199 16.07 -10.61 0.39
C GLU A 199 17.23 -9.86 -0.28
N LYS A 200 17.03 -9.41 -1.52
CA LYS A 200 18.13 -8.88 -2.37
C LYS A 200 18.12 -7.37 -2.53
N GLY A 201 17.04 -6.71 -2.12
CA GLY A 201 16.82 -5.30 -2.34
C GLY A 201 16.44 -4.96 -3.78
N TRP A 202 16.92 -3.80 -4.26
CA TRP A 202 16.69 -3.35 -5.63
C TRP A 202 17.53 -4.14 -6.64
N ASP A 203 16.94 -4.48 -7.79
CA ASP A 203 17.66 -5.08 -8.91
C ASP A 203 18.12 -4.01 -9.90
N ASP A 204 19.40 -3.62 -9.80
CA ASP A 204 20.12 -2.73 -10.72
C ASP A 204 19.83 -3.02 -12.20
N SER A 205 19.81 -4.31 -12.58
CA SER A 205 19.72 -4.71 -13.98
C SER A 205 18.35 -4.44 -14.57
N PHE A 206 17.29 -4.58 -13.76
CA PHE A 206 15.92 -4.21 -14.15
C PHE A 206 15.82 -2.71 -14.46
N TRP A 207 16.19 -1.86 -13.50
CA TRP A 207 16.06 -0.40 -13.63
C TRP A 207 16.91 0.15 -14.78
N LYS A 208 18.11 -0.40 -15.00
CA LYS A 208 18.94 -0.05 -16.17
C LYS A 208 18.27 -0.48 -17.48
N MET A 209 17.73 -1.71 -17.54
CA MET A 209 17.11 -2.26 -18.74
C MET A 209 15.89 -1.47 -19.21
N ILE A 210 15.07 -0.98 -18.28
CA ILE A 210 13.87 -0.20 -18.61
C ILE A 210 14.15 1.31 -18.81
N GLY A 211 15.43 1.72 -18.83
CA GLY A 211 15.83 3.10 -19.08
C GLY A 211 15.69 4.04 -17.87
N LEU A 212 15.64 3.51 -16.65
CA LEU A 212 15.54 4.25 -15.38
C LEU A 212 16.83 4.14 -14.54
N ASN A 213 17.98 4.13 -15.21
CA ASN A 213 19.31 4.05 -14.60
C ASN A 213 19.64 5.20 -13.63
N ASP A 214 18.90 6.32 -13.71
CA ASP A 214 19.06 7.47 -12.81
C ASP A 214 18.85 7.07 -11.34
N PHE A 215 17.95 6.11 -11.07
CA PHE A 215 17.73 5.61 -9.72
C PHE A 215 18.92 4.83 -9.18
N VAL A 216 19.58 4.04 -10.03
CA VAL A 216 20.80 3.33 -9.64
C VAL A 216 21.93 4.33 -9.36
N ALA A 217 22.09 5.34 -10.21
CA ALA A 217 23.12 6.36 -10.06
C ALA A 217 22.96 7.19 -8.78
N ASP A 218 21.71 7.39 -8.31
CA ASP A 218 21.37 8.14 -7.09
C ASP A 218 21.19 7.22 -5.87
N ASN A 219 21.69 5.97 -5.93
CA ASN A 219 21.55 4.97 -4.87
C ASN A 219 20.12 4.87 -4.31
N TYR A 220 19.15 4.89 -5.22
CA TYR A 220 17.72 4.78 -4.97
C TYR A 220 17.13 5.84 -4.03
N SER A 221 17.84 6.95 -3.78
CA SER A 221 17.41 7.98 -2.81
C SER A 221 16.01 8.54 -3.10
N LYS A 222 15.65 8.69 -4.38
CA LYS A 222 14.33 9.17 -4.81
C LYS A 222 13.19 8.20 -4.55
N ILE A 223 13.45 6.89 -4.60
CA ILE A 223 12.41 5.84 -4.47
C ILE A 223 12.48 5.10 -3.13
N GLY A 224 13.56 5.31 -2.36
CA GLY A 224 13.79 4.80 -1.02
C GLY A 224 14.93 3.78 -0.96
N ASN A 225 15.87 4.03 -0.04
CA ASN A 225 17.00 3.14 0.26
C ASN A 225 17.05 2.71 1.73
N GLN A 226 16.02 3.07 2.50
CA GLN A 226 15.76 2.56 3.84
C GLN A 226 14.37 1.92 3.81
N VAL A 227 14.29 0.66 4.20
CA VAL A 227 13.07 -0.13 4.11
C VAL A 227 12.79 -0.72 5.48
N LEU A 228 11.54 -0.62 5.93
CA LEU A 228 11.09 -1.13 7.22
C LEU A 228 9.89 -2.06 7.03
N PRO A 229 9.80 -3.15 7.81
CA PRO A 229 8.60 -3.98 7.79
C PRO A 229 7.42 -3.20 8.41
N PRO A 230 6.19 -3.40 7.90
CA PRO A 230 4.98 -2.82 8.47
C PRO A 230 4.89 -2.98 9.98
N GLY A 231 4.39 -1.95 10.68
CA GLY A 231 4.31 -1.96 12.15
C GLY A 231 5.58 -1.50 12.87
N SER A 232 6.73 -1.45 12.20
CA SER A 232 7.95 -0.88 12.78
C SER A 232 7.76 0.59 13.14
N SER A 233 8.27 1.04 14.28
CA SER A 233 8.22 2.45 14.65
C SER A 233 9.11 3.29 13.74
N LEU A 234 8.57 4.37 13.20
CA LEU A 234 9.28 5.32 12.35
C LEU A 234 9.93 6.43 13.19
N GLY A 235 11.26 6.49 13.15
CA GLY A 235 12.05 7.53 13.81
C GLY A 235 11.65 7.72 15.28
N ASN A 236 11.45 8.98 15.68
CA ASN A 236 11.02 9.34 17.03
C ASN A 236 9.48 9.48 17.14
N GLY A 237 8.73 8.87 16.21
CA GLY A 237 7.28 8.97 16.15
C GLY A 237 6.77 10.27 15.51
N LEU A 238 5.57 10.67 15.91
CA LEU A 238 4.85 11.80 15.32
C LEU A 238 5.56 13.13 15.57
N THR A 239 5.86 13.90 14.52
CA THR A 239 6.53 15.20 14.66
C THR A 239 5.63 16.22 15.35
N PRO A 240 6.20 17.27 15.99
CA PRO A 240 5.41 18.35 16.57
C PRO A 240 4.46 19.03 15.57
N GLU A 241 4.91 19.19 14.31
CA GLU A 241 4.13 19.78 13.23
C GLU A 241 2.94 18.89 12.87
N ALA A 242 3.18 17.59 12.62
CA ALA A 242 2.11 16.66 12.29
C ALA A 242 1.15 16.41 13.47
N ALA A 243 1.66 16.44 14.71
CA ALA A 243 0.86 16.37 15.92
C ALA A 243 -0.15 17.52 16.01
N LYS A 244 0.27 18.75 15.71
CA LYS A 244 -0.61 19.92 15.64
C LYS A 244 -1.67 19.77 14.53
N ASP A 245 -1.25 19.29 13.36
CA ASP A 245 -2.11 19.09 12.21
C ASP A 245 -3.20 18.04 12.47
N LEU A 246 -2.83 16.89 13.05
CA LEU A 246 -3.72 15.76 13.34
C LEU A 246 -4.47 15.89 14.67
N GLY A 247 -4.06 16.79 15.57
CA GLY A 247 -4.63 16.93 16.91
C GLY A 247 -4.20 15.85 17.90
N LEU A 248 -3.08 15.18 17.64
CA LEU A 248 -2.55 14.07 18.44
C LEU A 248 -1.36 14.52 19.31
N PRO A 249 -0.96 13.76 20.35
CA PRO A 249 0.27 14.07 21.08
C PRO A 249 1.51 13.87 20.21
N ALA A 250 2.46 14.81 20.27
CA ALA A 250 3.76 14.63 19.65
C ALA A 250 4.52 13.44 20.25
N GLY A 251 5.31 12.75 19.43
CA GLY A 251 6.15 11.63 19.83
C GLY A 251 5.43 10.31 20.06
N ILE A 252 4.11 10.21 19.81
CA ILE A 252 3.44 8.90 19.76
C ILE A 252 4.03 8.04 18.63
N ALA A 253 4.01 6.72 18.81
CA ALA A 253 4.54 5.82 17.79
C ALA A 253 3.76 5.95 16.48
N VAL A 254 4.48 5.99 15.36
CA VAL A 254 3.89 5.92 14.02
C VAL A 254 4.47 4.70 13.34
N ALA A 255 3.60 3.80 12.89
CA ALA A 255 4.00 2.58 12.22
C ALA A 255 4.43 2.83 10.77
N ALA A 256 5.41 2.06 10.30
CA ALA A 256 5.64 1.87 8.87
C ALA A 256 4.35 1.39 8.19
N SER A 257 4.03 2.00 7.05
CA SER A 257 2.74 1.98 6.36
C SER A 257 2.38 0.63 5.73
N LEU A 258 1.12 0.49 5.28
CA LEU A 258 0.62 -0.62 4.46
C LEU A 258 -0.16 -0.12 3.26
N ILE A 259 -0.23 -0.91 2.20
CA ILE A 259 -1.27 -0.73 1.17
C ILE A 259 -2.62 -1.15 1.76
N ASP A 260 -3.68 -0.42 1.45
CA ASP A 260 -5.05 -0.58 1.97
C ASP A 260 -5.55 -2.03 2.02
N ALA A 261 -5.48 -2.76 0.91
CA ALA A 261 -5.92 -4.15 0.86
C ALA A 261 -5.11 -5.04 1.81
N HIS A 262 -3.83 -4.74 2.03
CA HIS A 262 -2.95 -5.51 2.92
C HIS A 262 -3.22 -5.17 4.38
N ALA A 263 -3.60 -3.92 4.69
CA ALA A 263 -4.11 -3.55 6.01
C ALA A 263 -5.43 -4.26 6.31
N GLY A 264 -6.34 -4.34 5.34
CA GLY A 264 -7.55 -5.15 5.44
C GLY A 264 -7.25 -6.63 5.68
N GLY A 265 -6.32 -7.20 4.90
CA GLY A 265 -5.81 -8.58 5.07
C GLY A 265 -5.31 -8.84 6.49
N LEU A 266 -4.41 -7.99 6.98
CA LEU A 266 -3.88 -8.05 8.34
C LEU A 266 -4.98 -7.97 9.40
N GLY A 267 -5.97 -7.10 9.20
CA GLY A 267 -7.08 -6.88 10.12
C GLY A 267 -8.00 -8.10 10.30
N VAL A 268 -8.06 -9.01 9.32
CA VAL A 268 -9.01 -10.14 9.34
C VAL A 268 -8.35 -11.52 9.40
N ILE A 269 -7.22 -11.73 8.74
CA ILE A 269 -6.66 -13.08 8.52
C ILE A 269 -6.23 -13.75 9.84
N GLY A 270 -5.77 -12.94 10.80
CA GLY A 270 -5.35 -13.36 12.13
C GLY A 270 -6.46 -13.44 13.17
N ALA A 271 -7.73 -13.29 12.78
CA ALA A 271 -8.85 -13.31 13.73
C ALA A 271 -8.89 -14.61 14.55
N ASP A 272 -9.16 -14.49 15.85
CA ASP A 272 -9.42 -15.63 16.71
C ASP A 272 -10.80 -16.20 16.41
N VAL A 273 -10.83 -17.40 15.84
CA VAL A 273 -12.05 -18.09 15.43
C VAL A 273 -12.49 -19.16 16.44
N ARG A 274 -11.82 -19.26 17.60
CA ARG A 274 -12.15 -20.27 18.61
C ARG A 274 -13.60 -20.12 19.10
N GLY A 275 -14.31 -21.23 19.19
CA GLY A 275 -15.71 -21.29 19.63
C GLY A 275 -16.73 -20.90 18.57
N HIS A 276 -16.30 -20.59 17.34
CA HIS A 276 -17.21 -20.34 16.21
C HIS A 276 -17.55 -21.60 15.41
N ASN A 277 -16.97 -22.76 15.73
CA ASN A 277 -17.19 -24.04 15.04
C ASN A 277 -16.91 -23.94 13.52
N LEU A 278 -15.88 -23.18 13.15
CA LEU A 278 -15.47 -23.01 11.76
C LEU A 278 -14.47 -24.10 11.36
N VAL A 279 -14.42 -24.45 10.06
CA VAL A 279 -13.51 -25.49 9.54
C VAL A 279 -12.03 -25.14 9.77
N CYS A 280 -11.70 -23.85 9.76
CA CYS A 280 -10.35 -23.35 10.01
C CYS A 280 -9.99 -23.22 11.52
N GLU A 281 -10.88 -23.63 12.42
CA GLU A 281 -10.61 -23.60 13.86
C GLU A 281 -9.48 -24.57 14.22
N GLY A 282 -8.48 -24.07 14.96
CA GLY A 282 -7.28 -24.84 15.31
C GLY A 282 -6.28 -25.04 14.15
N GLN A 283 -6.56 -24.52 12.96
CA GLN A 283 -5.65 -24.56 11.81
C GLN A 283 -4.72 -23.33 11.79
N PRO A 284 -3.51 -23.44 11.22
CA PRO A 284 -2.58 -22.32 11.10
C PRO A 284 -3.16 -21.20 10.22
N VAL A 285 -2.66 -19.97 10.39
CA VAL A 285 -3.11 -18.81 9.58
C VAL A 285 -2.86 -19.03 8.08
N THR A 286 -1.86 -19.84 7.71
CA THR A 286 -1.55 -20.25 6.34
C THR A 286 -2.64 -21.10 5.69
N SER A 287 -3.58 -21.66 6.46
CA SER A 287 -4.74 -22.38 5.92
C SER A 287 -5.93 -21.45 5.60
N ARG A 288 -5.74 -20.13 5.63
CA ARG A 288 -6.82 -19.14 5.52
C ARG A 288 -6.62 -18.26 4.30
N LEU A 289 -7.73 -17.90 3.67
CA LEU A 289 -7.80 -16.91 2.61
C LEU A 289 -8.57 -15.68 3.13
N ALA A 290 -7.96 -14.51 3.07
CA ALA A 290 -8.66 -13.25 3.30
C ALA A 290 -9.16 -12.69 1.97
N VAL A 291 -10.45 -12.36 1.91
CA VAL A 291 -11.06 -11.70 0.75
C VAL A 291 -11.43 -10.29 1.16
N ILE A 292 -10.69 -9.32 0.63
CA ILE A 292 -10.78 -7.91 0.98
C ILE A 292 -11.56 -7.19 -0.10
N CYS A 293 -12.84 -6.93 0.19
CA CYS A 293 -13.77 -6.31 -0.74
C CYS A 293 -13.84 -4.79 -0.57
N GLY A 294 -13.91 -4.07 -1.68
CA GLY A 294 -14.06 -2.62 -1.73
C GLY A 294 -14.46 -2.16 -3.13
N THR A 295 -13.85 -1.08 -3.61
CA THR A 295 -13.97 -0.69 -5.05
C THR A 295 -13.40 -1.75 -6.00
N SER A 296 -12.55 -2.62 -5.48
CA SER A 296 -12.02 -3.84 -6.09
C SER A 296 -11.97 -4.93 -5.03
N SER A 297 -11.75 -6.18 -5.44
CA SER A 297 -11.55 -7.30 -4.51
C SER A 297 -10.11 -7.80 -4.56
N CYS A 298 -9.51 -8.03 -3.39
CA CYS A 298 -8.19 -8.64 -3.26
C CYS A 298 -8.28 -9.94 -2.48
N HIS A 299 -7.70 -11.01 -3.04
CA HIS A 299 -7.62 -12.31 -2.39
C HIS A 299 -6.22 -12.48 -1.82
N MET A 300 -6.08 -12.82 -0.54
CA MET A 300 -4.79 -12.89 0.14
C MET A 300 -4.66 -14.21 0.90
N GLY A 301 -3.71 -15.04 0.47
CA GLY A 301 -3.23 -16.21 1.20
C GLY A 301 -1.81 -16.00 1.69
N MET A 302 -1.38 -16.83 2.64
CA MET A 302 0.00 -16.87 3.12
C MET A 302 0.51 -18.30 3.10
N ASP A 303 1.79 -18.45 2.79
CA ASP A 303 2.48 -19.74 2.79
C ASP A 303 3.86 -19.58 3.45
N ASP A 304 4.28 -20.58 4.21
CA ASP A 304 5.60 -20.61 4.87
C ASP A 304 6.73 -20.96 3.87
N SER A 305 6.36 -21.58 2.75
CA SER A 305 7.24 -21.94 1.64
C SER A 305 7.15 -20.92 0.49
N LEU A 306 8.23 -20.81 -0.29
CA LEU A 306 8.23 -20.06 -1.55
C LEU A 306 7.65 -20.89 -2.71
N ASP A 307 7.03 -22.04 -2.42
CA ASP A 307 6.56 -22.99 -3.41
C ASP A 307 5.12 -22.68 -3.82
N PHE A 308 5.00 -21.81 -4.82
CA PHE A 308 3.72 -21.46 -5.44
C PHE A 308 3.01 -22.64 -6.13
N SER A 309 3.63 -23.84 -6.22
CA SER A 309 2.97 -25.02 -6.79
C SER A 309 1.77 -25.50 -5.96
N GLN A 310 1.73 -25.18 -4.66
CA GLN A 310 0.65 -25.61 -3.76
C GLN A 310 -0.60 -24.72 -3.80
N MET A 311 -0.53 -23.49 -4.32
CA MET A 311 -1.72 -22.63 -4.39
C MET A 311 -2.81 -23.17 -5.35
N SER A 312 -2.44 -24.07 -6.26
CA SER A 312 -3.39 -24.83 -7.10
C SER A 312 -4.28 -25.80 -6.32
N LYS A 313 -3.91 -26.18 -5.09
CA LYS A 313 -4.68 -27.15 -4.28
C LYS A 313 -5.77 -26.51 -3.42
N ILE A 314 -5.76 -25.19 -3.24
CA ILE A 314 -6.81 -24.46 -2.50
C ILE A 314 -8.15 -24.50 -3.26
N GLU A 315 -8.13 -24.73 -4.58
CA GLU A 315 -9.32 -24.79 -5.45
C GLU A 315 -10.08 -26.13 -5.41
N GLU A 316 -9.44 -27.25 -5.02
CA GLU A 316 -10.09 -28.58 -5.07
C GLU A 316 -11.26 -28.73 -4.06
N GLY A 317 -11.47 -27.74 -3.19
CA GLY A 317 -12.59 -27.67 -2.23
C GLY A 317 -13.81 -26.84 -2.67
N MET A 318 -13.79 -26.18 -3.84
CA MET A 318 -14.85 -25.26 -4.27
C MET A 318 -15.87 -25.91 -5.23
N GLY A 319 -17.14 -25.52 -5.13
CA GLY A 319 -18.27 -26.09 -5.88
C GLY A 319 -18.27 -25.74 -7.37
N GLU A 320 -18.93 -26.57 -8.17
CA GLU A 320 -18.87 -26.59 -9.64
C GLU A 320 -19.39 -25.31 -10.33
N GLU A 321 -20.31 -24.58 -9.70
CA GLU A 321 -20.84 -23.31 -10.21
C GLU A 321 -19.88 -22.11 -10.04
N GLN A 322 -18.92 -22.15 -9.11
CA GLN A 322 -17.92 -21.09 -8.95
C GLN A 322 -16.75 -21.22 -9.94
N ARG A 323 -16.60 -22.40 -10.57
CA ARG A 323 -15.51 -22.68 -11.53
C ARG A 323 -15.69 -22.00 -12.87
N ASP A 324 -16.92 -21.77 -13.32
CA ASP A 324 -17.17 -21.32 -14.70
C ASP A 324 -17.02 -19.79 -14.89
N GLU A 325 -17.22 -18.97 -13.85
CA GLU A 325 -16.93 -17.53 -13.92
C GLU A 325 -15.43 -17.20 -13.82
N GLN A 326 -14.64 -18.02 -13.11
CA GLN A 326 -13.19 -17.78 -12.94
C GLN A 326 -12.32 -18.41 -14.04
N ARG A 327 -12.83 -19.38 -14.81
CA ARG A 327 -12.04 -20.09 -15.83
C ARG A 327 -11.54 -19.19 -16.98
N LEU A 328 -12.17 -18.04 -17.20
CA LEU A 328 -11.74 -17.08 -18.22
C LEU A 328 -10.61 -16.14 -17.75
N GLU A 329 -10.36 -16.00 -16.45
CA GLU A 329 -9.28 -15.15 -15.92
C GLU A 329 -7.97 -15.92 -15.64
N TRP A 330 -8.04 -17.24 -15.40
CA TRP A 330 -6.88 -18.03 -14.95
C TRP A 330 -6.07 -18.73 -16.05
N ASP A 331 -6.61 -18.90 -17.25
CA ASP A 331 -5.88 -19.53 -18.37
C ASP A 331 -4.67 -18.69 -18.86
N ALA A 332 -4.52 -17.45 -18.38
CA ALA A 332 -3.36 -16.60 -18.67
C ALA A 332 -2.11 -16.90 -17.81
N VAL A 333 -2.23 -17.65 -16.71
CA VAL A 333 -1.17 -17.74 -15.67
C VAL A 333 -0.43 -19.08 -15.64
N GLN A 334 -0.88 -20.13 -16.32
CA GLN A 334 -0.24 -21.47 -16.28
C GLN A 334 1.03 -21.63 -17.17
N GLY A 335 1.85 -20.59 -17.25
CA GLY A 335 2.98 -20.51 -18.19
C GLY A 335 4.37 -20.66 -17.60
N ARG A 336 4.63 -21.62 -16.70
CA ARG A 336 5.96 -22.04 -16.17
C ARG A 336 6.56 -21.13 -15.09
N ILE A 337 6.65 -21.64 -13.87
CA ILE A 337 7.46 -21.07 -12.78
C ILE A 337 8.40 -22.16 -12.28
N ALA A 338 9.69 -21.86 -12.18
CA ALA A 338 10.70 -22.73 -11.58
C ALA A 338 11.71 -21.86 -10.83
N ILE A 339 11.76 -21.90 -9.48
CA ILE A 339 12.90 -21.41 -8.67
C ILE A 339 13.04 -22.19 -7.34
N THR A 340 14.30 -22.28 -6.91
CA THR A 340 14.96 -22.94 -5.76
C THR A 340 14.90 -22.22 -4.39
N GLU A 341 15.25 -22.98 -3.34
CA GLU A 341 15.39 -22.77 -1.86
C GLU A 341 16.22 -21.50 -1.44
N GLU A 342 16.18 -20.92 -0.22
CA GLU A 342 15.98 -21.39 1.16
C GLU A 342 15.73 -20.20 2.14
N GLU A 343 15.27 -20.51 3.36
CA GLU A 343 15.21 -19.75 4.64
C GLU A 343 14.19 -18.61 4.90
N ALA A 344 13.65 -18.66 6.13
CA ALA A 344 12.32 -18.23 6.52
C ALA A 344 12.37 -17.32 7.76
N MET A 345 11.86 -16.08 7.61
CA MET A 345 11.22 -15.29 8.69
C MET A 345 10.53 -14.01 8.20
N CYS A 346 10.37 -13.81 6.88
CA CYS A 346 9.78 -12.61 6.30
C CYS A 346 8.91 -12.91 5.06
N ARG A 347 8.20 -14.04 5.05
CA ARG A 347 7.45 -14.55 3.89
C ARG A 347 5.94 -14.29 4.03
N VAL A 348 5.53 -13.04 3.90
CA VAL A 348 4.14 -12.73 3.49
C VAL A 348 4.21 -12.38 2.02
N ASN A 349 4.20 -13.40 1.15
CA ASN A 349 4.00 -13.18 -0.27
C ASN A 349 2.49 -13.04 -0.52
N CYS A 350 1.99 -11.81 -0.47
CA CYS A 350 0.63 -11.52 -0.91
C CYS A 350 0.55 -11.62 -2.43
N VAL A 351 -0.07 -12.69 -2.94
CA VAL A 351 -0.58 -12.71 -4.32
C VAL A 351 -1.86 -11.90 -4.33
N ALA A 352 -1.75 -10.59 -4.56
CA ALA A 352 -2.90 -9.71 -4.69
C ALA A 352 -3.40 -9.71 -6.14
N THR A 353 -4.37 -10.59 -6.46
CA THR A 353 -5.14 -10.45 -7.71
C THR A 353 -6.22 -9.40 -7.47
N ILE A 354 -6.11 -8.25 -8.15
CA ILE A 354 -7.16 -7.22 -8.18
C ILE A 354 -8.17 -7.66 -9.24
N ALA A 355 -9.33 -8.16 -8.82
CA ALA A 355 -10.48 -8.30 -9.71
C ALA A 355 -11.26 -6.98 -9.67
N THR A 356 -11.41 -6.34 -10.83
CA THR A 356 -12.31 -5.19 -11.02
C THR A 356 -13.64 -5.70 -11.55
N ASN A 357 -14.75 -5.33 -10.89
CA ASN A 357 -16.11 -5.67 -11.34
C ASN A 357 -16.45 -5.07 -12.71
#